data_AF-X1N5G1-F1
#
_entry.id   AF-X1N5G1-F1
#
_cell.length_a   1.000
_cell.length_b   1.000
_cell.length_c   1.000
_cell.angle_alpha   90.00
_cell.angle_beta   90.00
_cell.angle_gamma   90.00
#
_symmetry.space_group_name_H-M   'P 1'
#
loop_
_entity.id
_entity.type
_entity.pdbx_description
1 polymer ?
#
loop_
_entity_poly.entity_id
_entity_poly.type
_entity_poly.pdbx_seq_one_letter_code
_entity_poly.pdbx_strand_id
1 'polypeptide(L)'
;QSIYGLRAYIRSLKKLEQIGRKFTDLLVLPAHRLFHNNHWNEINLQVRINELIEHHIDRCADILKILKQGPKTAREIAAAHFEEPLLKGVGIMMAENEILSHCELLSASNDVFLAGDTGFEATGSSHFESLIQSLEAE
;
A
#
# COMPACT_ATOMS: atom_id res chain seq x y z
N GLN A 1 -10.10 8.72 13.75
CA GLN A 1 -9.37 7.71 12.95
C GLN A 1 -9.76 7.96 11.50
N SER A 2 -8.81 8.06 10.56
CA SER A 2 -9.14 8.31 9.14
C SER A 2 -9.84 7.08 8.55
N ILE A 3 -10.97 7.30 7.86
CA ILE A 3 -11.75 6.26 7.14
C ILE A 3 -11.07 5.89 5.79
N TYR A 4 -10.09 6.70 5.36
CA TYR A 4 -9.43 6.58 4.05
C TYR A 4 -7.93 6.32 4.18
N GLY A 5 -7.33 5.89 3.07
CA GLY A 5 -5.89 5.70 2.91
C GLY A 5 -5.41 4.30 3.27
N LEU A 6 -4.09 4.08 3.14
CA LEU A 6 -3.48 2.76 3.28
C LEU A 6 -3.70 2.16 4.68
N ARG A 7 -3.69 2.97 5.74
CA ARG A 7 -3.94 2.50 7.11
C ARG A 7 -5.32 1.85 7.26
N ALA A 8 -6.37 2.44 6.67
CA ALA A 8 -7.72 1.88 6.70
C ALA A 8 -7.80 0.56 5.90
N TYR A 9 -7.11 0.52 4.76
CA TYR A 9 -7.01 -0.70 3.95
C TYR A 9 -6.32 -1.85 4.71
N ILE A 10 -5.17 -1.61 5.35
CA ILE A 10 -4.47 -2.62 6.15
C ILE A 10 -5.33 -3.13 7.31
N ARG A 11 -6.06 -2.26 8.01
CA ARG A 11 -6.99 -2.69 9.07
C ARG A 11 -8.10 -3.60 8.53
N SER A 12 -8.64 -3.27 7.35
CA SER A 12 -9.61 -4.12 6.64
C SER A 12 -9.03 -5.48 6.27
N LEU A 13 -7.78 -5.54 5.80
CA LEU A 13 -7.09 -6.81 5.53
C LEU A 13 -6.93 -7.66 6.80
N LYS A 14 -6.55 -7.04 7.93
CA LYS A 14 -6.46 -7.74 9.22
C LYS A 14 -7.82 -8.26 9.70
N LYS A 15 -8.91 -7.53 9.41
CA LYS A 15 -10.26 -8.02 9.68
C LYS A 15 -10.58 -9.27 8.84
N LEU A 16 -10.24 -9.25 7.55
CA LEU A 16 -10.40 -10.42 6.68
C LEU A 16 -9.53 -11.60 7.15
N GLU A 17 -8.35 -11.34 7.69
CA GLU A 17 -7.48 -12.37 8.26
C GLU A 17 -8.16 -13.06 9.45
N GLN A 18 -8.76 -12.29 10.37
CA GLN A 18 -9.53 -12.83 11.49
C GLN A 18 -10.71 -13.70 11.02
N ILE A 19 -11.41 -13.27 9.97
CA ILE A 19 -12.51 -14.04 9.36
C ILE A 19 -11.98 -15.34 8.75
N GLY A 20 -10.88 -15.28 7.99
CA GLY A 20 -10.25 -16.45 7.36
C GLY A 20 -9.64 -17.45 8.35
N ARG A 21 -9.28 -17.02 9.57
CA ARG A 21 -8.90 -17.92 10.67
C ARG A 21 -10.11 -18.58 11.32
N LYS A 22 -11.26 -17.90 11.34
CA LYS A 22 -12.51 -18.40 11.95
C LYS A 22 -13.23 -19.41 11.06
N PHE A 23 -13.15 -19.27 9.74
CA PHE A 23 -13.82 -20.13 8.76
C PHE A 23 -12.80 -20.77 7.83
N THR A 24 -12.52 -22.06 8.03
CA THR A 24 -11.47 -22.78 7.30
C THR A 24 -11.82 -23.11 5.85
N ASP A 25 -13.11 -23.18 5.51
CA ASP A 25 -13.60 -23.56 4.17
C ASP A 25 -14.17 -22.36 3.40
N LEU A 26 -13.61 -21.16 3.64
CA LEU A 26 -14.12 -19.93 3.06
C LEU A 26 -13.72 -19.80 1.59
N LEU A 27 -14.73 -19.76 0.71
CA LEU A 27 -14.55 -19.46 -0.71
C LEU A 27 -14.55 -17.94 -0.94
N VAL A 28 -13.44 -17.40 -1.44
CA VAL A 28 -13.33 -16.00 -1.84
C VAL A 28 -13.58 -15.87 -3.34
N LEU A 29 -14.58 -15.06 -3.70
CA LEU A 29 -14.94 -14.78 -5.09
C LEU A 29 -14.56 -13.34 -5.45
N PRO A 30 -13.39 -13.10 -6.10
CA PRO A 30 -12.98 -11.74 -6.44
C PRO A 30 -13.88 -11.10 -7.50
N ALA A 31 -14.16 -9.81 -7.37
CA ALA A 31 -14.97 -9.07 -8.36
C ALA A 31 -14.30 -8.99 -9.74
N HIS A 32 -12.98 -9.00 -9.80
CA HIS A 32 -12.21 -8.94 -11.04
C HIS A 32 -11.49 -10.25 -11.28
N ARG A 33 -11.57 -10.73 -12.53
CA ARG A 33 -10.89 -11.94 -13.01
C ARG A 33 -11.22 -13.20 -12.22
N LEU A 34 -12.39 -13.34 -11.58
CA LEU A 34 -12.81 -14.62 -10.96
C LEU A 34 -12.68 -15.79 -11.95
N PHE A 35 -13.06 -15.58 -13.20
CA PHE A 35 -12.76 -16.48 -14.31
C PHE A 35 -12.01 -15.70 -15.39
N HIS A 36 -10.85 -16.19 -15.80
CA HIS A 36 -9.99 -15.55 -16.80
C HIS A 36 -9.12 -16.59 -17.49
N ASN A 37 -8.78 -16.42 -18.78
CA ASN A 37 -7.96 -17.37 -19.54
C ASN A 37 -8.39 -18.85 -19.40
N ASN A 38 -9.70 -19.09 -19.38
CA ASN A 38 -10.32 -20.40 -19.26
C ASN A 38 -10.01 -21.17 -17.95
N HIS A 39 -9.70 -20.45 -16.86
CA HIS A 39 -9.57 -21.01 -15.51
C HIS A 39 -10.23 -20.13 -14.44
N TRP A 40 -10.60 -20.75 -13.32
CA TRP A 40 -11.04 -20.04 -12.12
C TRP A 40 -9.82 -19.54 -11.34
N ASN A 41 -9.90 -18.30 -10.85
CA ASN A 41 -8.91 -17.70 -9.96
C ASN A 41 -9.40 -17.79 -8.52
N GLU A 42 -9.23 -18.98 -7.95
CA GLU A 42 -9.49 -19.21 -6.54
C GLU A 42 -8.45 -18.46 -5.68
N ILE A 43 -8.92 -17.82 -4.60
CA ILE A 43 -8.06 -17.07 -3.70
C ILE A 43 -8.00 -17.79 -2.36
N ASN A 44 -6.79 -18.23 -2.00
CA ASN A 44 -6.49 -18.54 -0.61
C ASN A 44 -6.39 -17.21 0.16
N LEU A 45 -7.40 -16.92 0.99
CA LEU A 45 -7.51 -15.63 1.67
C LEU A 45 -6.30 -15.30 2.54
N GLN A 46 -5.80 -16.27 3.32
CA GLN A 46 -4.70 -16.04 4.25
C GLN A 46 -3.40 -15.73 3.51
N VAL A 47 -3.08 -16.54 2.50
CA VAL A 47 -1.90 -16.32 1.66
C VAL A 47 -1.99 -14.95 0.98
N ARG A 48 -3.16 -14.64 0.40
CA ARG A 48 -3.34 -13.38 -0.33
C ARG A 48 -3.24 -12.15 0.55
N ILE A 49 -3.73 -12.20 1.79
CA ILE A 49 -3.61 -11.09 2.74
C ILE A 49 -2.14 -10.83 3.07
N ASN A 50 -1.36 -11.89 3.33
CA ASN A 50 0.06 -11.75 3.64
C ASN A 50 0.82 -11.12 2.46
N GLU A 51 0.59 -11.61 1.23
CA GLU A 51 1.17 -11.03 0.02
C GLU A 51 0.84 -9.54 -0.14
N LEU A 52 -0.40 -9.14 0.14
CA LEU A 52 -0.83 -7.74 0.03
C LEU A 52 -0.17 -6.85 1.09
N ILE A 53 -0.04 -7.34 2.33
CA ILE A 53 0.63 -6.59 3.40
C ILE A 53 2.12 -6.45 3.08
N GLU A 54 2.79 -7.53 2.68
CA GLU A 54 4.20 -7.53 2.27
C GLU A 54 4.43 -6.58 1.09
N HIS A 55 3.56 -6.61 0.09
CA HIS A 55 3.63 -5.69 -1.05
C HIS A 55 3.62 -4.21 -0.64
N HIS A 56 2.80 -3.84 0.36
CA HIS A 56 2.76 -2.46 0.85
C HIS A 56 3.96 -2.10 1.73
N ILE A 57 4.52 -3.06 2.47
CA ILE A 57 5.79 -2.90 3.20
C ILE A 57 6.92 -2.60 2.21
N ASP A 58 7.06 -3.42 1.17
CA ASP A 58 8.07 -3.24 0.12
C ASP A 58 7.91 -1.86 -0.55
N ARG A 59 6.67 -1.46 -0.84
CA ARG A 59 6.40 -0.14 -1.43
C ARG A 59 6.84 1.01 -0.53
N CYS A 60 6.57 0.92 0.77
CA CYS A 60 7.05 1.91 1.73
C CYS A 60 8.58 2.00 1.74
N ALA A 61 9.28 0.86 1.72
CA ALA A 61 10.74 0.82 1.65
C ALA A 61 11.28 1.47 0.36
N ASP A 62 10.66 1.20 -0.79
CA ASP A 62 11.05 1.78 -2.07
C ASP A 62 10.84 3.30 -2.13
N ILE A 63 9.74 3.79 -1.56
CA ILE A 63 9.49 5.24 -1.44
C ILE A 63 10.59 5.90 -0.62
N LEU A 64 10.95 5.34 0.54
CA LEU A 64 12.04 5.87 1.37
C LEU A 64 13.38 5.83 0.62
N LYS A 65 13.65 4.79 -0.17
CA LYS A 65 14.86 4.71 -1.02
C LYS A 65 14.89 5.81 -2.09
N ILE A 66 13.75 6.14 -2.70
CA ILE A 66 13.64 7.24 -3.66
C ILE A 66 13.91 8.59 -2.97
N LEU A 67 13.37 8.79 -1.77
CA LEU A 67 13.52 10.01 -0.98
C LEU A 67 14.94 10.25 -0.43
N LYS A 68 15.82 9.23 -0.42
CA LYS A 68 17.25 9.42 -0.09
C LYS A 68 17.97 10.38 -1.04
N GLN A 69 17.41 10.65 -2.21
CA GLN A 69 17.96 11.59 -3.20
C GLN A 69 17.58 13.05 -2.92
N GLY A 70 16.82 13.32 -1.86
CA GLY A 70 16.29 14.62 -1.48
C GLY A 70 14.76 14.68 -1.57
N PRO A 71 14.16 15.82 -1.15
CA PRO A 71 12.72 15.99 -1.12
C PRO A 71 12.08 15.81 -2.51
N LYS A 72 10.94 15.12 -2.57
CA LYS A 72 10.18 14.90 -3.81
C LYS A 72 8.68 14.97 -3.56
N THR A 73 7.94 15.45 -4.56
CA THR A 73 6.48 15.38 -4.59
C THR A 73 5.99 13.95 -4.82
N ALA A 74 4.73 13.65 -4.48
CA ALA A 74 4.12 12.35 -4.75
C ALA A 74 4.19 11.96 -6.24
N ARG A 75 4.03 12.94 -7.13
CA ARG A 75 4.13 12.76 -8.58
C ARG A 75 5.53 12.36 -9.04
N GLU A 76 6.57 12.98 -8.48
CA GLU A 76 7.97 12.65 -8.80
C GLU A 76 8.34 11.27 -8.25
N ILE A 77 7.85 10.90 -7.07
CA ILE A 77 8.03 9.56 -6.52
C ILE A 77 7.33 8.52 -7.40
N ALA A 78 6.09 8.80 -7.85
CA ALA A 78 5.37 7.93 -8.77
C ALA A 78 6.15 7.74 -10.09
N ALA A 79 6.66 8.82 -10.67
CA ALA A 79 7.47 8.76 -11.88
C ALA A 79 8.79 7.98 -11.71
N ALA A 80 9.37 8.00 -10.51
CA ALA A 80 10.58 7.26 -10.19
C ALA A 80 10.32 5.78 -9.84
N HIS A 81 9.11 5.43 -9.40
CA HIS A 81 8.78 4.08 -8.93
C HIS A 81 8.12 3.20 -9.99
N PHE A 82 7.17 3.74 -10.76
CA PHE A 82 6.38 2.96 -11.71
C PHE A 82 6.96 3.00 -13.13
N GLU A 83 6.75 1.93 -13.89
CA GLU A 83 7.17 1.87 -15.29
C GLU A 83 6.42 2.89 -16.17
N GLU A 84 7.13 3.50 -17.11
CA GLU A 84 6.61 4.55 -18.00
C GLU A 84 5.28 4.20 -18.71
N PRO A 85 5.05 2.97 -19.21
CA PRO A 85 3.77 2.62 -19.85
C PRO A 85 2.57 2.75 -18.92
N LEU A 86 2.75 2.52 -17.61
CA LEU A 86 1.70 2.60 -16.59
C LEU A 86 1.34 4.05 -16.24
N LEU A 87 2.21 5.01 -16.57
CA LEU A 87 2.05 6.42 -16.22
C LEU A 87 1.29 7.24 -17.28
N LYS A 88 0.96 6.64 -18.42
CA LYS A 88 0.27 7.34 -19.52
C LYS A 88 -1.19 7.66 -19.16
N GLY A 89 -1.67 8.83 -19.60
CA GLY A 89 -3.06 9.25 -19.42
C GLY A 89 -3.45 9.38 -17.95
N VAL A 90 -4.52 8.68 -17.53
CA VAL A 90 -4.99 8.66 -16.14
C VAL A 90 -4.06 7.89 -15.19
N GLY A 91 -3.12 7.11 -15.73
CA GLY A 91 -2.23 6.24 -14.96
C GLY A 91 -1.35 7.00 -13.96
N ILE A 92 -0.79 8.15 -14.35
CA ILE A 92 0.00 8.99 -13.42
C ILE A 92 -0.84 9.52 -12.25
N MET A 93 -2.12 9.84 -12.46
CA MET A 93 -2.99 10.32 -11.38
C MET A 93 -3.30 9.20 -10.37
N MET A 94 -3.48 7.96 -10.87
CA MET A 94 -3.67 6.78 -10.01
C MET A 94 -2.41 6.47 -9.21
N ALA A 95 -1.25 6.48 -9.88
CA ALA A 95 0.05 6.26 -9.26
C ALA A 95 0.35 7.32 -8.19
N GLU A 96 0.08 8.60 -8.48
CA GLU A 96 0.26 9.70 -7.54
C GLU A 96 -0.63 9.53 -6.29
N ASN A 97 -1.91 9.19 -6.45
CA ASN A 97 -2.82 8.92 -5.33
C ASN A 97 -2.38 7.70 -4.49
N GLU A 98 -1.84 6.67 -5.14
CA GLU A 98 -1.28 5.52 -4.46
C GLU A 98 -0.06 5.93 -3.63
N ILE A 99 0.86 6.73 -4.17
CA ILE A 99 2.00 7.26 -3.42
C ILE A 99 1.54 8.14 -2.25
N LEU A 100 0.56 9.02 -2.44
CA LEU A 100 0.03 9.85 -1.35
C LEU A 100 -0.47 8.99 -0.19
N SER A 101 -1.22 7.92 -0.47
CA SER A 101 -1.71 7.00 0.55
C SER A 101 -0.59 6.31 1.34
N HIS A 102 0.57 6.05 0.71
CA HIS A 102 1.75 5.52 1.39
C HIS A 102 2.48 6.62 2.18
N CYS A 103 2.66 7.82 1.62
CA CYS A 103 3.27 8.94 2.32
C CYS A 103 2.48 9.35 3.58
N GLU A 104 1.15 9.25 3.58
CA GLU A 104 0.32 9.44 4.78
C GLU A 104 0.65 8.42 5.88
N LEU A 105 0.86 7.15 5.52
CA LEU A 105 1.29 6.11 6.46
C LEU A 105 2.72 6.36 6.97
N LEU A 106 3.64 6.73 6.09
CA LEU A 106 5.03 7.07 6.42
C LEU A 106 5.10 8.30 7.34
N SER A 107 4.26 9.30 7.10
CA SER A 107 4.14 10.47 7.96
C SER A 107 3.61 10.08 9.34
N ALA A 108 2.59 9.21 9.40
CA ALA A 108 2.05 8.70 10.66
C ALA A 108 3.03 7.81 11.45
N SER A 109 4.07 7.28 10.79
CA SER A 109 5.17 6.52 11.42
C SER A 109 6.41 7.38 11.71
N ASN A 110 6.39 8.68 11.35
CA ASN A 110 7.52 9.61 11.44
C ASN A 110 8.72 9.24 10.55
N ASP A 111 8.49 8.49 9.47
CA ASP A 111 9.53 8.15 8.49
C ASP A 111 9.69 9.22 7.40
N VAL A 112 8.67 10.05 7.23
CA VAL A 112 8.62 11.16 6.27
C VAL A 112 7.98 12.38 6.92
N PHE A 113 8.44 13.57 6.54
CA PHE A 113 7.78 14.84 6.83
C PHE A 113 7.49 15.62 5.55
N LEU A 114 6.58 16.60 5.66
CA LEU A 114 6.30 17.53 4.57
C LEU A 114 7.42 18.57 4.48
N ALA A 115 8.07 18.61 3.32
CA ALA A 115 9.05 19.62 2.94
C ALA A 115 8.38 20.64 2.00
N GLY A 116 7.96 21.77 2.56
CA GLY A 116 7.16 22.77 1.86
C GLY A 116 5.69 22.35 1.69
N ASP A 117 5.05 22.82 0.62
CA ASP A 117 3.60 22.64 0.43
C ASP A 117 3.21 21.25 -0.09
N THR A 118 4.10 20.59 -0.84
CA THR A 118 3.78 19.32 -1.55
C THR A 118 4.90 18.29 -1.55
N GLY A 119 6.09 18.66 -1.05
CA GLY A 119 7.25 17.78 -1.01
C GLY A 119 7.23 16.86 0.21
N PHE A 120 7.80 15.68 0.05
CA PHE A 120 8.06 14.72 1.12
C PHE A 120 9.56 14.54 1.28
N GLU A 121 10.03 14.49 2.51
CA GLU A 121 11.43 14.27 2.85
C GLU A 121 11.55 13.15 3.89
N ALA A 122 12.49 12.22 3.66
CA ALA A 122 12.72 11.10 4.57
C ALA A 122 13.50 11.56 5.81
N THR A 123 13.09 11.09 6.99
CA THR A 123 13.79 11.36 8.25
C THR A 123 15.03 10.48 8.44
N GLY A 124 15.13 9.39 7.68
CA GLY A 124 16.14 8.35 7.84
C GLY A 124 15.71 7.18 8.72
N SER A 125 14.49 7.19 9.26
CA SER A 125 13.91 6.05 9.99
C SER A 125 13.11 5.10 9.09
N SER A 126 12.76 3.93 9.64
CA SER A 126 11.96 2.87 9.00
C SER A 126 10.96 2.26 9.99
N HIS A 127 10.15 3.07 10.65
CA HIS A 127 9.17 2.67 11.66
C HIS A 127 7.87 2.10 11.08
N PHE A 128 7.62 2.29 9.79
CA PHE A 128 6.40 1.87 9.08
C PHE A 128 6.10 0.37 9.23
N GLU A 129 7.11 -0.50 9.23
CA GLU A 129 6.91 -1.95 9.42
C GLU A 129 6.28 -2.25 10.77
N SER A 130 6.84 -1.68 11.84
CA SER A 130 6.32 -1.84 13.20
C SER A 130 4.91 -1.25 13.32
N LEU A 131 4.65 -0.10 12.70
CA LEU A 131 3.33 0.50 12.68
C LEU A 131 2.31 -0.40 11.97
N ILE A 132 2.63 -0.93 10.78
CA ILE A 132 1.77 -1.83 10.01
C ILE A 132 1.45 -3.10 10.81
N GLN A 133 2.48 -3.69 11.43
CA GLN A 133 2.34 -4.87 12.27
C GLN A 133 1.46 -4.60 13.50
N SER A 134 1.54 -3.41 14.10
CA SER A 134 0.75 -3.05 15.28
C SER A 134 -0.68 -2.55 14.97
N LEU A 135 -1.06 -2.42 13.69
CA LEU A 135 -2.44 -2.05 13.36
C LEU A 135 -3.39 -3.16 13.81
N GLU A 136 -4.48 -2.80 14.45
CA GLU A 136 -5.55 -3.75 14.79
C GLU A 136 -6.69 -3.69 13.77
N ALA A 137 -7.41 -4.79 13.63
CA ALA A 137 -8.61 -4.84 12.80
C ALA A 137 -9.68 -3.85 13.32
N GLU A 138 -10.45 -3.29 12.39
CA GLU A 138 -11.61 -2.44 12.72
C GLU A 138 -12.85 -3.27 13.15
#